data_AF-A0A5Q4FUD4-F1
#
_entry.id   AF-A0A5Q4FUD4-F1
#
_cell.length_a   1.000
_cell.length_b   1.000
_cell.length_c   1.000
_cell.angle_alpha   90.00
_cell.angle_beta   90.00
_cell.angle_gamma   90.00
#
_symmetry.space_group_name_H-M   'P 1'
#
loop_
_entity.id
_entity.type
_entity.pdbx_description
1 polymer ?
#
loop_
_entity_poly.entity_id
_entity_poly.type
_entity_poly.pdbx_seq_one_letter_code
_entity_poly.pdbx_strand_id
1 'polypeptide(L)'
;MAGVRLPPCADCGDPDARTRLDDTQLCDRCLNVRISASTGWPPLPDPPPVEVVRAADGREVRFRYRLTWAPSGGISAQAEEADQPPGDGFRFEVYGEHDRDPDAVLTQLRRIVQREVGRTYLQPNEFGEEVGGSVWTIAGDEVAGRVDWSGDDTVREPSVVIDGRRLDWDEFGRMVASFEGWEFRLLLGDS
;
A
#
# COMPACT_ATOMS: atom_id res chain seq x y z
N MET A 1 -3.32 13.40 14.01
CA MET A 1 -4.40 14.20 13.39
C MET A 1 -5.65 13.33 13.31
N ALA A 2 -6.84 13.88 13.53
CA ALA A 2 -8.07 13.10 13.42
C ALA A 2 -8.27 12.70 11.95
N GLY A 3 -8.18 11.40 11.65
CA GLY A 3 -8.37 10.90 10.29
C GLY A 3 -9.68 11.41 9.72
N VAL A 4 -9.66 11.90 8.47
CA VAL A 4 -10.85 12.31 7.75
C VAL A 4 -11.81 11.12 7.74
N ARG A 5 -12.89 11.22 8.51
CA ARG A 5 -13.89 10.16 8.57
C ARG A 5 -14.70 10.24 7.29
N LEU A 6 -14.41 9.34 6.35
CA LEU A 6 -15.18 9.23 5.12
C LEU A 6 -16.66 8.95 5.45
N PRO A 7 -17.60 9.46 4.64
CA PRO A 7 -19.02 9.12 4.81
C PRO A 7 -19.22 7.62 4.59
N PRO A 8 -20.23 6.99 5.23
CA PRO A 8 -20.54 5.59 5.01
C PRO A 8 -21.01 5.35 3.57
N CYS A 9 -21.05 4.09 3.16
CA CYS A 9 -21.49 3.66 1.84
C CYS A 9 -22.91 4.15 1.58
N ALA A 10 -23.12 4.86 0.47
CA ALA A 10 -24.42 5.41 0.12
C ALA A 10 -25.49 4.31 -0.13
N ASP A 11 -25.06 3.10 -0.51
CA ASP A 11 -25.98 2.01 -0.87
C ASP A 11 -26.38 1.13 0.32
N CYS A 12 -25.45 0.87 1.24
CA CYS A 12 -25.67 -0.09 2.33
C CYS A 12 -25.33 0.42 3.72
N GLY A 13 -24.81 1.64 3.85
CA GLY A 13 -24.42 2.23 5.14
C GLY A 13 -23.13 1.67 5.74
N ASP A 14 -22.40 0.82 5.03
CA ASP A 14 -21.11 0.28 5.48
C ASP A 14 -20.12 1.42 5.80
N PRO A 15 -19.53 1.47 7.01
CA PRO A 15 -18.60 2.52 7.38
C PRO A 15 -17.26 2.46 6.62
N ASP A 16 -16.91 1.32 5.99
CA ASP A 16 -15.67 1.14 5.24
C ASP A 16 -15.82 1.50 3.76
N ALA A 17 -16.48 2.63 3.49
CA ALA A 17 -16.68 3.14 2.15
C ALA A 17 -15.47 3.96 1.71
N ARG A 18 -14.60 3.36 0.91
CA ARG A 18 -13.29 3.94 0.54
C ARG A 18 -13.22 4.45 -0.89
N THR A 19 -14.17 4.07 -1.74
CA THR A 19 -14.13 4.42 -3.16
C THR A 19 -15.22 5.42 -3.47
N ARG A 20 -14.86 6.48 -4.18
CA ARG A 20 -15.81 7.42 -4.75
C ARG A 20 -16.00 7.09 -6.23
N LEU A 21 -17.23 6.76 -6.61
CA LEU A 21 -17.65 6.61 -8.00
C LEU A 21 -18.54 7.80 -8.34
N ASP A 22 -18.07 8.65 -9.24
CA ASP A 22 -18.64 9.97 -9.52
C ASP A 22 -18.74 10.82 -8.23
N ASP A 23 -19.97 11.09 -7.77
CA ASP A 23 -20.24 11.81 -6.51
C ASP A 23 -20.72 10.90 -5.38
N THR A 24 -20.65 9.58 -5.55
CA THR A 24 -21.14 8.61 -4.56
C THR A 24 -19.99 7.89 -3.85
N GLN A 25 -20.00 7.93 -2.51
CA GLN A 25 -19.10 7.11 -1.69
C GLN A 25 -19.64 5.68 -1.54
N LEU A 26 -18.84 4.68 -1.85
CA LEU A 26 -19.22 3.26 -1.89
C LEU A 26 -18.19 2.39 -1.15
N CYS A 27 -18.67 1.33 -0.51
CA CYS A 27 -17.81 0.21 -0.12
C CYS A 27 -17.51 -0.66 -1.35
N ASP A 28 -16.47 -1.48 -1.25
CA ASP A 28 -15.97 -2.31 -2.35
C ASP A 28 -17.05 -3.23 -2.91
N ARG A 29 -17.89 -3.82 -2.05
CA ARG A 29 -19.01 -4.67 -2.48
C ARG A 29 -20.01 -3.90 -3.34
N CYS A 30 -20.48 -2.75 -2.89
CA CYS A 30 -21.47 -1.96 -3.62
C CYS A 30 -20.90 -1.38 -4.91
N LEU A 31 -19.63 -0.96 -4.89
CA LEU A 31 -18.89 -0.58 -6.09
C LEU A 31 -18.90 -1.73 -7.12
N ASN A 32 -18.52 -2.94 -6.71
CA ASN A 32 -18.44 -4.08 -7.60
C ASN A 32 -19.79 -4.44 -8.21
N VAL A 33 -20.87 -4.39 -7.40
CA VAL A 33 -22.23 -4.60 -7.88
C VAL A 33 -22.60 -3.57 -8.95
N ARG A 34 -22.33 -2.28 -8.71
CA ARG A 34 -22.65 -1.21 -9.68
C ARG A 34 -21.89 -1.37 -10.99
N ILE A 35 -20.59 -1.65 -10.93
CA ILE A 35 -19.78 -1.81 -12.14
C ILE A 35 -20.22 -3.06 -12.91
N SER A 36 -20.42 -4.19 -12.24
CA SER A 36 -20.92 -5.42 -12.89
C SER A 36 -22.27 -5.19 -13.58
N ALA A 37 -23.18 -4.45 -12.95
CA ALA A 37 -24.48 -4.12 -13.52
C ALA A 37 -24.39 -3.19 -14.75
N SER A 38 -23.43 -2.26 -14.79
CA SER A 38 -23.28 -1.31 -15.90
C SER A 38 -22.50 -1.88 -17.09
N THR A 39 -21.53 -2.77 -16.85
CA THR A 39 -20.66 -3.35 -17.89
C THR A 39 -21.15 -4.73 -18.38
N GLY A 40 -21.95 -5.43 -17.58
CA GLY A 40 -22.31 -6.83 -17.81
C GLY A 40 -21.22 -7.83 -17.43
N TRP A 41 -20.15 -7.37 -16.76
CA TRP A 41 -19.11 -8.27 -16.23
C TRP A 41 -19.64 -9.14 -15.09
N PRO A 42 -19.08 -10.34 -14.88
CA PRO A 42 -19.48 -11.21 -13.78
C PRO A 42 -19.22 -10.52 -12.43
N PRO A 43 -19.93 -10.89 -11.35
CA PRO A 43 -19.59 -10.41 -10.02
C PRO A 43 -18.20 -10.91 -9.62
N LEU A 44 -17.39 -10.04 -9.00
CA LEU A 44 -16.16 -10.46 -8.34
C LEU A 44 -16.47 -11.27 -7.07
N PRO A 45 -15.64 -12.27 -6.72
CA PRO A 45 -15.76 -12.96 -5.46
C PRO A 45 -15.44 -12.03 -4.28
N ASP A 46 -15.88 -12.42 -3.08
CA ASP A 46 -15.43 -11.73 -1.87
C ASP A 46 -13.91 -11.90 -1.72
N PRO A 47 -13.18 -10.87 -1.24
CA PRO A 47 -11.76 -11.00 -0.97
C PRO A 47 -11.52 -12.04 0.14
N PRO A 48 -10.33 -12.66 0.17
CA PRO A 48 -9.98 -13.60 1.22
C PRO A 48 -10.01 -12.94 2.61
N PRO A 49 -10.17 -13.74 3.69
CA PRO A 49 -10.06 -13.23 5.05
C PRO A 49 -8.67 -12.62 5.31
N VAL A 50 -8.53 -11.90 6.42
CA VAL A 50 -7.24 -11.35 6.84
C VAL A 50 -6.22 -12.48 7.01
N GLU A 51 -5.06 -12.32 6.38
CA GLU A 51 -3.95 -13.27 6.45
C GLU A 51 -2.80 -12.70 7.27
N VAL A 52 -1.98 -13.57 7.87
CA VAL A 52 -0.78 -13.18 8.60
C VAL A 52 0.45 -13.54 7.77
N VAL A 53 1.34 -12.59 7.60
CA VAL A 53 2.63 -12.77 6.93
C VAL A 53 3.73 -12.39 7.89
N ARG A 54 4.74 -13.25 8.03
CA ARG A 54 5.89 -12.96 8.87
C ARG A 54 6.92 -12.16 8.08
N ALA A 55 7.18 -10.93 8.52
CA ALA A 55 8.21 -10.07 7.97
C ALA A 55 9.61 -10.60 8.28
N ALA A 56 10.59 -10.21 7.47
CA ALA A 56 11.99 -10.59 7.64
C ALA A 56 12.59 -10.11 8.98
N ASP A 57 12.10 -8.98 9.50
CA ASP A 57 12.46 -8.47 10.84
C ASP A 57 11.77 -9.23 12.00
N GLY A 58 10.99 -10.28 11.68
CA GLY A 58 10.33 -11.15 12.62
C GLY A 58 8.93 -10.70 13.04
N ARG A 59 8.46 -9.50 12.64
CA ARG A 59 7.09 -9.06 12.92
C ARG A 59 6.06 -9.94 12.22
N GLU A 60 4.92 -10.15 12.85
CA GLU A 60 3.73 -10.68 12.19
C GLU A 60 2.88 -9.52 11.66
N VAL A 61 2.76 -9.43 10.35
CA VAL A 61 1.99 -8.39 9.66
C VAL A 61 0.68 -8.98 9.18
N ARG A 62 -0.43 -8.37 9.58
CA ARG A 62 -1.79 -8.80 9.21
C ARG A 62 -2.23 -8.04 7.97
N PHE A 63 -2.59 -8.75 6.90
CA PHE A 63 -3.01 -8.15 5.63
C PHE A 63 -4.51 -8.31 5.41
N ARG A 64 -5.19 -7.19 5.18
CA ARG A 64 -6.54 -7.14 4.63
C ARG A 64 -6.44 -7.02 3.11
N TYR A 65 -7.22 -7.84 2.41
CA TYR A 65 -7.30 -7.79 0.96
C TYR A 65 -8.54 -7.05 0.51
N ARG A 66 -8.41 -6.31 -0.59
CA ARG A 66 -9.51 -5.68 -1.33
C ARG A 66 -9.47 -6.22 -2.76
N LEU A 67 -10.65 -6.44 -3.33
CA LEU A 67 -10.80 -6.87 -4.70
C LEU A 67 -11.92 -6.05 -5.33
N THR A 68 -11.58 -5.18 -6.28
CA THR A 68 -12.53 -4.25 -6.88
C THR A 68 -12.43 -4.22 -8.39
N TRP A 69 -13.53 -3.83 -9.05
CA TRP A 69 -13.45 -3.39 -10.44
C TRP A 69 -12.77 -2.01 -10.49
N ALA A 70 -11.67 -1.92 -11.23
CA ALA A 70 -10.92 -0.68 -11.42
C ALA A 70 -11.64 0.24 -12.43
N PRO A 71 -11.67 1.57 -12.19
CA PRO A 71 -12.25 2.53 -13.13
C PRO A 71 -11.63 2.50 -14.53
N SER A 72 -10.38 2.05 -14.65
CA SER A 72 -9.64 1.89 -15.92
C SER A 72 -10.10 0.70 -16.76
N GLY A 73 -10.92 -0.21 -16.20
CA GLY A 73 -11.56 -1.30 -16.93
C GLY A 73 -10.93 -2.69 -16.71
N GLY A 74 -10.57 -3.02 -15.47
CA GLY A 74 -9.99 -4.31 -15.09
C GLY A 74 -10.23 -4.66 -13.61
N ILE A 75 -9.57 -5.70 -13.11
CA ILE A 75 -9.59 -6.11 -11.70
C ILE A 75 -8.44 -5.41 -10.96
N SER A 76 -8.73 -4.73 -9.86
CA SER A 76 -7.73 -4.27 -8.89
C SER A 76 -7.79 -5.17 -7.65
N ALA A 77 -6.66 -5.80 -7.33
CA ALA A 77 -6.46 -6.50 -6.06
C ALA A 77 -5.45 -5.72 -5.22
N GLN A 78 -5.81 -5.39 -3.98
CA GLN A 78 -4.95 -4.65 -3.06
C GLN A 78 -4.74 -5.43 -1.77
N ALA A 79 -3.57 -5.30 -1.17
CA ALA A 79 -3.25 -5.79 0.17
C ALA A 79 -2.76 -4.62 1.01
N GLU A 80 -3.35 -4.43 2.18
CA GLU A 80 -3.03 -3.36 3.12
C GLU A 80 -2.85 -3.93 4.54
N GLU A 81 -2.00 -3.32 5.36
CA GLU A 81 -1.91 -3.69 6.77
C GLU A 81 -3.25 -3.45 7.48
N ALA A 82 -3.81 -4.52 8.07
CA ALA A 82 -5.14 -4.51 8.67
C ALA A 82 -5.21 -3.70 9.97
N ASP A 83 -4.07 -3.58 10.67
CA ASP A 83 -3.95 -2.94 11.97
C ASP A 83 -3.43 -1.48 11.87
N GLN A 84 -3.20 -0.99 10.65
CA GLN A 84 -2.80 0.39 10.36
C GLN A 84 -3.97 1.17 9.75
N PRO A 85 -3.95 2.51 9.82
CA PRO A 85 -4.83 3.34 9.02
C PRO A 85 -4.71 3.01 7.53
N PRO A 86 -5.79 3.13 6.73
CA PRO A 86 -5.72 2.93 5.29
C PRO A 86 -4.64 3.81 4.66
N GLY A 87 -3.76 3.19 3.86
CA GLY A 87 -2.65 3.87 3.19
C GLY A 87 -1.34 3.92 3.98
N ASP A 88 -1.37 3.63 5.29
CA ASP A 88 -0.17 3.43 6.10
C ASP A 88 0.31 1.97 6.03
N GLY A 89 1.56 1.75 6.43
CA GLY A 89 2.16 0.42 6.42
C GLY A 89 2.43 -0.12 5.01
N PHE A 90 2.66 -1.43 4.96
CA PHE A 90 2.73 -2.17 3.72
C PHE A 90 1.42 -2.04 2.93
N ARG A 91 1.56 -1.65 1.66
CA ARG A 91 0.48 -1.62 0.67
C ARG A 91 1.02 -2.11 -0.65
N PHE A 92 0.29 -3.02 -1.27
CA PHE A 92 0.60 -3.57 -2.58
C PHE A 92 -0.68 -3.62 -3.41
N GLU A 93 -0.55 -3.40 -4.71
CA GLU A 93 -1.66 -3.49 -5.65
C GLU A 93 -1.25 -4.32 -6.86
N VAL A 94 -2.18 -5.06 -7.44
CA VAL A 94 -2.01 -5.73 -8.72
C VAL A 94 -3.24 -5.44 -9.58
N TYR A 95 -3.00 -4.99 -10.80
CA TYR A 95 -4.03 -4.86 -11.82
C TYR A 95 -4.06 -6.08 -12.74
N GLY A 96 -5.25 -6.59 -13.00
CA GLY A 96 -5.54 -7.59 -14.01
C GLY A 96 -6.55 -7.06 -15.02
N GLU A 97 -6.51 -7.61 -16.24
CA GLU A 97 -7.57 -7.37 -17.24
C GLU A 97 -8.93 -7.85 -16.72
N HIS A 98 -10.01 -7.31 -17.28
CA HIS A 98 -11.37 -7.58 -16.81
C HIS A 98 -11.84 -9.03 -17.01
N ASP A 99 -11.26 -9.75 -17.98
CA ASP A 99 -11.56 -11.15 -18.29
C ASP A 99 -10.62 -12.13 -17.57
N ARG A 100 -9.66 -11.60 -16.80
CA ARG A 100 -8.72 -12.43 -16.05
C ARG A 100 -9.39 -13.08 -14.86
N ASP A 101 -8.96 -14.29 -14.53
CA ASP A 101 -9.39 -14.99 -13.32
C ASP A 101 -9.01 -14.17 -12.06
N PRO A 102 -9.99 -13.72 -11.24
CA PRO A 102 -9.71 -12.97 -10.02
C PRO A 102 -8.79 -13.70 -9.05
N ASP A 103 -8.87 -15.04 -8.97
CA ASP A 103 -8.00 -15.84 -8.10
C ASP A 103 -6.54 -15.80 -8.57
N ALA A 104 -6.31 -15.71 -9.88
CA ALA A 104 -4.98 -15.55 -10.43
C ALA A 104 -4.38 -14.17 -10.09
N VAL A 105 -5.19 -13.10 -10.09
CA VAL A 105 -4.78 -11.76 -9.68
C VAL A 105 -4.43 -11.74 -8.19
N LEU A 106 -5.28 -12.30 -7.34
CA LEU A 106 -5.02 -12.45 -5.89
C LEU A 106 -3.78 -13.29 -5.61
N THR A 107 -3.57 -14.37 -6.36
CA THR A 107 -2.38 -15.23 -6.23
C THR A 107 -1.09 -14.50 -6.62
N GLN A 108 -1.16 -13.58 -7.59
CA GLN A 108 -0.02 -12.72 -7.91
C GLN A 108 0.25 -11.71 -6.80
N LEU A 109 -0.79 -11.05 -6.28
CA LEU A 109 -0.67 -10.13 -5.16
C LEU A 109 -0.06 -10.79 -3.93
N ARG A 110 -0.54 -11.97 -3.52
CA ARG A 110 0.03 -12.74 -2.40
C ARG A 110 1.52 -13.04 -2.60
N ARG A 111 1.95 -13.35 -3.83
CA ARG A 111 3.37 -13.57 -4.15
C ARG A 111 4.20 -12.30 -3.96
N ILE A 112 3.67 -11.13 -4.35
CA ILE A 112 4.32 -9.84 -4.13
C ILE A 112 4.42 -9.55 -2.63
N VAL A 113 3.31 -9.70 -1.89
CA VAL A 113 3.28 -9.51 -0.43
C VAL A 113 4.37 -10.35 0.24
N GLN A 114 4.40 -11.67 -0.01
CA GLN A 114 5.37 -12.58 0.60
C GLN A 114 6.82 -12.19 0.25
N ARG A 115 7.07 -11.81 -1.02
CA ARG A 115 8.40 -11.43 -1.48
C ARG A 115 8.88 -10.13 -0.84
N GLU A 116 8.08 -9.07 -0.87
CA GLU A 116 8.48 -7.75 -0.38
C GLU A 116 8.53 -7.69 1.15
N VAL A 117 7.57 -8.32 1.84
CA VAL A 117 7.55 -8.40 3.32
C VAL A 117 8.67 -9.31 3.85
N GLY A 118 9.09 -10.28 3.03
CA GLY A 118 10.24 -11.15 3.31
C GLY A 118 11.61 -10.50 3.07
N ARG A 119 11.66 -9.21 2.71
CA ARG A 119 12.88 -8.41 2.61
C ARG A 119 12.95 -7.39 3.74
N THR A 120 14.16 -6.92 4.02
CA THR A 120 14.42 -5.83 4.97
C THR A 120 15.34 -4.85 4.28
N TYR A 121 14.85 -3.64 4.08
CA TYR A 121 15.61 -2.54 3.50
C TYR A 121 16.14 -1.57 4.57
N LEU A 122 15.53 -1.55 5.76
CA LEU A 122 15.94 -0.70 6.87
C LEU A 122 16.51 -1.51 8.04
N GLN A 123 17.57 -0.98 8.64
CA GLN A 123 18.11 -1.47 9.91
C GLN A 123 18.26 -0.32 10.91
N PRO A 124 18.25 -0.60 12.22
CA PRO A 124 18.51 0.43 13.22
C PRO A 124 19.86 1.10 12.97
N ASN A 125 19.91 2.43 13.10
CA ASN A 125 21.18 3.15 13.09
C ASN A 125 21.94 2.86 14.39
N GLU A 126 23.06 2.15 14.29
CA GLU A 126 23.89 1.74 15.45
C GLU A 126 24.51 2.93 16.20
N PHE A 127 24.65 4.08 15.53
CA PHE A 127 25.20 5.30 16.14
C PHE A 127 24.12 6.23 16.71
N GLY A 128 22.85 5.86 16.57
CA GLY A 128 21.69 6.62 17.05
C GLY A 128 21.40 7.88 16.23
N GLU A 129 20.25 8.50 16.49
CA GLU A 129 19.78 9.67 15.74
C GLU A 129 20.74 10.87 15.85
N GLU A 130 21.43 11.03 16.99
CA GLU A 130 22.41 12.09 17.23
C GLU A 130 23.57 12.06 16.22
N VAL A 131 23.88 10.88 15.67
CA VAL A 131 24.97 10.65 14.73
C VAL A 131 24.38 10.07 13.44
N GLY A 132 24.20 10.92 12.43
CA GLY A 132 23.62 10.55 11.13
C GLY A 132 22.17 11.01 10.93
N GLY A 133 21.54 11.60 11.96
CA GLY A 133 20.29 12.35 11.83
C GLY A 133 19.06 11.50 11.54
N SER A 134 19.13 10.18 11.72
CA SER A 134 17.99 9.26 11.58
C SER A 134 18.14 8.07 12.53
N VAL A 135 17.01 7.54 13.01
CA VAL A 135 16.93 6.30 13.81
C VAL A 135 17.18 5.06 12.95
N TRP A 136 17.00 5.17 11.64
CA TRP A 136 17.14 4.07 10.67
C TRP A 136 18.25 4.37 9.66
N THR A 137 18.83 3.31 9.10
CA THR A 137 19.71 3.39 7.93
C THR A 137 19.34 2.29 6.92
N ILE A 138 19.81 2.43 5.68
CA ILE A 138 19.62 1.41 4.65
C ILE A 138 20.49 0.19 5.01
N ALA A 139 19.89 -1.00 5.00
CA ALA A 139 20.53 -2.23 5.47
C ALA A 139 21.61 -2.77 4.51
N GLY A 140 21.62 -2.32 3.26
CA GLY A 140 22.56 -2.74 2.22
C GLY A 140 22.79 -1.63 1.19
N ASP A 141 22.75 -1.97 -0.09
CA ASP A 141 22.91 -1.06 -1.23
C ASP A 141 21.65 -0.95 -2.10
N GLU A 142 20.55 -1.60 -1.69
CA GLU A 142 19.24 -1.56 -2.32
C GLU A 142 18.19 -1.09 -1.30
N VAL A 143 17.25 -0.27 -1.76
CA VAL A 143 16.08 0.15 -0.99
C VAL A 143 14.87 0.18 -1.92
N ALA A 144 13.76 -0.41 -1.48
CA ALA A 144 12.48 -0.34 -2.17
C ALA A 144 11.37 0.07 -1.21
N GLY A 145 10.41 0.81 -1.72
CA GLY A 145 9.31 1.34 -0.93
C GLY A 145 8.31 2.07 -1.81
N ARG A 146 7.44 2.84 -1.17
CA ARG A 146 6.38 3.59 -1.83
C ARG A 146 6.53 5.07 -1.52
N VAL A 147 6.54 5.90 -2.54
CA VAL A 147 6.31 7.34 -2.38
C VAL A 147 4.82 7.56 -2.16
N ASP A 148 4.45 8.22 -1.07
CA ASP A 148 3.06 8.40 -0.67
C ASP A 148 2.82 9.85 -0.24
N TRP A 149 1.57 10.30 -0.27
CA TRP A 149 1.24 11.64 0.21
C TRP A 149 1.58 11.78 1.70
N SER A 150 2.04 12.97 2.10
CA SER A 150 2.49 13.29 3.47
C SER A 150 1.36 13.24 4.50
N GLY A 151 0.10 13.33 4.07
CA GLY A 151 -1.04 13.52 4.95
C GLY A 151 -1.32 14.98 5.32
N ASP A 152 -0.49 15.91 4.82
CA ASP A 152 -0.55 17.34 5.14
C ASP A 152 -0.33 18.18 3.87
N ASP A 153 -1.36 18.88 3.42
CA ASP A 153 -1.32 19.76 2.25
C ASP A 153 -0.37 20.96 2.40
N THR A 154 0.09 21.24 3.63
CA THR A 154 1.09 22.29 3.88
C THR A 154 2.53 21.80 3.68
N VAL A 155 2.74 20.48 3.66
CA VAL A 155 4.04 19.85 3.40
C VAL A 155 4.14 19.55 1.90
N ARG A 156 5.17 20.09 1.25
CA ARG A 156 5.35 19.94 -0.20
C ARG A 156 5.95 18.59 -0.57
N GLU A 157 6.83 18.09 0.28
CA GLU A 157 7.54 16.84 0.10
C GLU A 157 6.62 15.64 0.39
N PRO A 158 6.73 14.54 -0.39
CA PRO A 158 5.99 13.33 -0.08
C PRO A 158 6.59 12.61 1.12
N SER A 159 5.85 11.68 1.70
CA SER A 159 6.44 10.66 2.57
C SER A 159 6.98 9.50 1.73
N VAL A 160 7.87 8.71 2.33
CA VAL A 160 8.30 7.42 1.80
C VAL A 160 7.91 6.33 2.79
N VAL A 161 7.37 5.22 2.31
CA VAL A 161 7.04 4.05 3.12
C VAL A 161 7.96 2.90 2.75
N ILE A 162 8.81 2.47 3.68
CA ILE A 162 9.81 1.41 3.51
C ILE A 162 9.65 0.41 4.65
N ASP A 163 9.60 -0.90 4.37
CA ASP A 163 9.36 -1.96 5.36
C ASP A 163 8.10 -1.75 6.24
N GLY A 164 7.08 -1.09 5.67
CA GLY A 164 5.86 -0.70 6.36
C GLY A 164 6.01 0.50 7.31
N ARG A 165 7.16 1.18 7.28
CA ARG A 165 7.45 2.37 8.10
C ARG A 165 7.32 3.61 7.25
N ARG A 166 6.47 4.55 7.67
CA ARG A 166 6.37 5.88 7.06
C ARG A 166 7.52 6.74 7.57
N LEU A 167 8.20 7.39 6.64
CA LEU A 167 9.30 8.32 6.84
C LEU A 167 8.96 9.61 6.10
N ASP A 168 9.39 10.74 6.62
CA ASP A 168 9.40 11.96 5.83
C ASP A 168 10.55 11.94 4.79
N TRP A 169 10.48 12.88 3.85
CA TRP A 169 11.47 12.95 2.77
C TRP A 169 12.87 13.31 3.26
N ASP A 170 12.98 14.09 4.35
CA ASP A 170 14.26 14.50 4.92
C ASP A 170 14.94 13.34 5.63
N GLU A 171 14.20 12.55 6.40
CA GLU A 171 14.65 11.29 7.00
C GLU A 171 15.20 10.33 5.93
N PHE A 172 14.45 10.15 4.82
CA PHE A 172 14.93 9.33 3.71
C PHE A 172 16.19 9.91 3.06
N GLY A 173 16.22 11.23 2.82
CA GLY A 173 17.39 11.92 2.26
C GLY A 173 18.64 11.77 3.11
N ARG A 174 18.53 11.84 4.43
CA ARG A 174 19.65 11.62 5.37
C ARG A 174 20.19 10.20 5.29
N MET A 175 19.32 9.19 5.14
CA MET A 175 19.78 7.82 4.94
C MET A 175 20.54 7.66 3.62
N VAL A 176 20.04 8.25 2.53
CA VAL A 176 20.72 8.24 1.22
C VAL A 176 22.06 9.00 1.27
N ALA A 177 22.17 10.05 2.08
CA ALA A 177 23.41 10.82 2.24
C ALA A 177 24.59 9.98 2.78
N SER A 178 24.32 8.84 3.42
CA SER A 178 25.37 7.89 3.83
C SER A 178 26.15 7.26 2.66
N PHE A 179 25.62 7.36 1.44
CA PHE A 179 26.24 6.86 0.19
C PHE A 179 26.98 7.94 -0.59
N GLU A 180 27.49 8.99 0.08
CA GLU A 180 28.25 10.05 -0.59
C GLU A 180 29.39 9.48 -1.46
N GLY A 181 29.42 9.90 -2.74
CA GLY A 181 30.39 9.45 -3.73
C GLY A 181 29.99 8.21 -4.53
N TRP A 182 28.82 7.61 -4.29
CA TRP A 182 28.30 6.47 -5.04
C TRP A 182 27.42 6.91 -6.22
N GLU A 183 27.32 6.04 -7.23
CA GLU A 183 26.32 6.17 -8.30
C GLU A 183 25.00 5.52 -7.86
N PHE A 184 23.85 6.09 -8.26
CA PHE A 184 22.54 5.54 -7.90
C PHE A 184 21.59 5.43 -9.10
N ARG A 185 20.56 4.60 -8.96
CA ARG A 185 19.47 4.44 -9.92
C ARG A 185 18.13 4.45 -9.19
N LEU A 186 17.16 5.20 -9.71
CA LEU A 186 15.77 5.15 -9.28
C LEU A 186 14.92 4.45 -10.35
N LEU A 187 14.15 3.47 -9.92
CA LEU A 187 13.14 2.80 -10.74
C LEU A 187 11.76 3.18 -10.20
N LEU A 188 10.97 3.85 -11.05
CA LEU A 188 9.62 4.26 -10.73
C LEU A 188 8.65 3.39 -11.52
N GLY A 189 7.65 2.85 -10.84
CA GLY A 189 6.61 2.02 -11.41
C GLY A 189 5.53 1.75 -10.38
N ASP A 190 4.42 1.19 -10.84
CA ASP A 190 3.40 0.67 -9.95
C ASP A 190 3.88 -0.63 -9.29
N SER A 191 3.38 -0.90 -8.08
CA SER A 191 3.71 -2.08 -7.29
C SER A 191 3.25 -3.40 -7.93
#